data_AF-A0A7S4CC16-F1
#
_entry.id   AF-A0A7S4CC16-F1
#
_cell.length_a   1.000
_cell.length_b   1.000
_cell.length_c   1.000
_cell.angle_alpha   90.00
_cell.angle_beta   90.00
_cell.angle_gamma   90.00
#
_symmetry.space_group_name_H-M   'P 1'
#
loop_
_entity.id
_entity.type
_entity.pdbx_description
1 polymer ?
#
loop_
_entity_poly.entity_id
_entity_poly.type
_entity_poly.pdbx_seq_one_letter_code
_entity_poly.pdbx_strand_id
1 'polypeptide(L)'
;AGWFLLQHNIIEDHRKAGGQPAAAAGVAEQSELMQKAVQMVEWSFTKGWDAKEEGGGLLYFMDVDGYSPTQLEWSMKLWWPHCEALVAYSLLYRHTRDYRHLRTFLQVMDYTLGKFSDPEHGEWFGYLDRAGRVSQRFKGGPYKGCFH
;
A
#
# COMPACT_ATOMS: atom_id res chain seq x y z
N ALA A 1 -3.13 1.47 -8.72
CA ALA A 1 -3.84 2.53 -9.49
C ALA A 1 -4.23 3.73 -8.61
N GLY A 2 -4.88 3.54 -7.45
CA GLY A 2 -5.34 4.67 -6.61
C GLY A 2 -4.24 5.61 -6.10
N TRP A 3 -3.04 5.10 -5.83
CA TRP A 3 -1.90 5.92 -5.38
C TRP A 3 -1.49 7.03 -6.37
N PHE A 4 -1.42 6.74 -7.67
CA PHE A 4 -1.05 7.74 -8.68
C PHE A 4 -2.04 8.92 -8.70
N LEU A 5 -3.33 8.64 -8.49
CA LEU A 5 -4.36 9.67 -8.38
C LEU A 5 -4.22 10.50 -7.09
N LEU A 6 -3.82 9.88 -5.98
CA LEU A 6 -3.51 10.59 -4.74
C LEU A 6 -2.32 11.54 -4.93
N GLN A 7 -1.22 11.03 -5.49
CA GLN A 7 -0.02 11.81 -5.72
C GLN A 7 -0.28 13.00 -6.66
N HIS A 8 -1.00 12.77 -7.76
CA HIS A 8 -1.35 13.84 -8.69
C HIS A 8 -2.18 14.95 -8.03
N ASN A 9 -3.25 14.60 -7.30
CA ASN A 9 -4.08 15.60 -6.64
C ASN A 9 -3.30 16.36 -5.56
N ILE A 10 -2.46 15.68 -4.78
CA ILE A 10 -1.66 16.34 -3.75
C ILE A 10 -0.65 17.32 -4.37
N ILE A 11 -0.03 16.96 -5.49
CA ILE A 11 0.88 17.85 -6.23
C ILE A 11 0.11 19.07 -6.77
N GLU A 12 -1.06 18.85 -7.38
CA GLU A 12 -1.89 19.94 -7.90
C GLU A 12 -2.37 20.89 -6.79
N ASP A 13 -2.80 20.35 -5.64
CA ASP A 13 -3.20 21.14 -4.48
C ASP A 13 -2.02 21.95 -3.93
N HIS A 14 -0.83 21.34 -3.85
CA HIS A 14 0.40 22.05 -3.48
C HIS A 14 0.78 23.15 -4.47
N ARG A 15 0.59 22.91 -5.77
CA ARG A 15 0.86 23.90 -6.82
C ARG A 15 -0.11 25.08 -6.72
N LYS A 16 -1.40 24.81 -6.50
CA LYS A 16 -2.43 25.85 -6.28
C LYS A 16 -2.19 26.64 -4.99
N ALA A 17 -1.67 25.99 -3.95
CA ALA A 17 -1.31 26.63 -2.68
C ALA A 17 0.02 27.40 -2.70
N GLY A 18 0.65 27.58 -3.87
CA GLY A 18 1.90 28.34 -4.00
C GLY A 18 3.10 27.67 -3.30
N GLY A 19 3.09 26.35 -3.16
CA GLY A 19 4.16 25.59 -2.51
C GLY A 19 4.06 25.54 -0.98
N GLN A 20 3.12 26.25 -0.36
CA GLN A 20 2.81 26.05 1.05
C GLN A 20 1.99 24.77 1.22
N PRO A 21 2.21 23.97 2.28
CA PRO A 21 1.26 22.92 2.63
C PRO A 21 -0.08 23.60 2.84
N ALA A 22 -1.10 23.20 2.06
CA ALA A 22 -2.44 23.69 2.22
C ALA A 22 -2.78 23.60 3.71
N ALA A 23 -2.89 24.76 4.38
CA ALA A 23 -3.26 24.84 5.78
C ALA A 23 -4.55 24.03 5.91
N ALA A 24 -4.58 23.11 6.89
CA ALA A 24 -5.65 22.13 7.12
C ALA A 24 -7.01 22.72 6.74
N ALA A 25 -7.39 22.52 5.49
CA ALA A 25 -8.55 23.17 4.93
C ALA A 25 -9.68 22.30 5.44
N GLY A 26 -10.23 22.70 6.59
CA GLY A 26 -11.35 22.01 7.22
C GLY A 26 -12.39 21.75 6.15
N VAL A 27 -12.58 20.47 5.82
CA VAL A 27 -13.51 19.95 4.81
C VAL A 27 -13.66 20.92 3.61
N ALA A 28 -12.55 21.40 3.05
CA ALA A 28 -12.60 21.99 1.72
C ALA A 28 -13.09 20.90 0.78
N GLU A 29 -14.06 21.23 -0.06
CA GLU A 29 -14.74 20.32 -0.98
C GLU A 29 -13.71 19.45 -1.71
N GLN A 30 -13.55 18.21 -1.24
CA GLN A 30 -12.58 17.29 -1.84
C GLN A 30 -13.02 17.06 -3.28
N SER A 31 -12.12 17.28 -4.23
CA SER A 31 -12.42 17.03 -5.63
C SER A 31 -12.99 15.62 -5.81
N GLU A 32 -13.92 15.45 -6.74
CA GLU A 32 -14.48 14.13 -7.05
C GLU A 32 -13.38 13.09 -7.32
N LEU A 33 -12.27 13.54 -7.91
CA LEU A 33 -11.09 12.72 -8.15
C LEU A 33 -10.38 12.28 -6.86
N MET A 34 -10.26 13.18 -5.86
CA MET A 34 -9.68 12.84 -4.56
C MET A 34 -10.56 11.83 -3.83
N GLN A 35 -11.88 12.05 -3.81
CA GLN A 35 -12.82 11.11 -3.18
C GLN A 35 -12.74 9.72 -3.81
N LYS A 36 -12.66 9.64 -5.15
CA LYS A 36 -12.44 8.39 -5.87
C LYS A 36 -11.10 7.74 -5.49
N ALA A 37 -10.03 8.53 -5.39
CA ALA A 37 -8.71 8.01 -5.02
C ALA A 37 -8.69 7.41 -3.60
N VAL A 38 -9.30 8.10 -2.63
CA VAL A 38 -9.48 7.60 -1.25
C VAL A 38 -10.26 6.28 -1.27
N GLN A 39 -11.43 6.26 -1.92
CA GLN A 39 -12.28 5.06 -2.01
C GLN A 39 -11.54 3.89 -2.64
N MET A 40 -10.79 4.11 -3.72
CA MET A 40 -10.02 3.06 -4.39
C MET A 40 -8.95 2.46 -3.47
N VAL A 41 -8.22 3.28 -2.70
CA VAL A 41 -7.20 2.79 -1.77
C VAL A 41 -7.83 2.01 -0.63
N GLU A 42 -8.86 2.57 0.02
CA GLU A 42 -9.53 1.92 1.14
C GLU A 42 -10.22 0.61 0.73
N TRP A 43 -10.89 0.60 -0.42
CA TRP A 43 -11.53 -0.60 -0.96
C TRP A 43 -10.49 -1.68 -1.30
N SER A 44 -9.41 -1.30 -1.99
CA SER A 44 -8.35 -2.25 -2.36
C SER A 44 -7.70 -2.87 -1.14
N PHE A 45 -7.41 -2.07 -0.10
CA PHE A 45 -6.85 -2.58 1.15
C PHE A 45 -7.82 -3.49 1.90
N THR A 46 -9.07 -3.08 2.04
CA THR A 46 -10.10 -3.86 2.76
C THR A 46 -10.32 -5.23 2.11
N LYS A 47 -10.27 -5.30 0.78
CA LYS A 47 -10.38 -6.57 0.04
C LYS A 47 -9.10 -7.39 0.09
N GLY A 48 -7.96 -6.74 -0.15
CA GLY A 48 -6.66 -7.39 -0.33
C GLY A 48 -5.98 -7.86 0.96
N TRP A 49 -6.29 -7.22 2.11
CA TRP A 49 -5.66 -7.57 3.37
C TRP A 49 -6.16 -8.90 3.92
N ASP A 50 -5.27 -9.87 4.04
CA ASP A 50 -5.58 -11.24 4.47
C ASP A 50 -5.69 -11.34 5.98
N ALA A 51 -6.75 -10.77 6.56
CA ALA A 51 -6.97 -10.74 8.01
C ALA A 51 -7.16 -12.14 8.64
N LYS A 52 -7.35 -13.19 7.83
CA LYS A 52 -7.58 -14.57 8.31
C LYS A 52 -6.28 -15.30 8.65
N GLU A 53 -5.16 -14.91 8.05
CA GLU A 53 -3.85 -15.47 8.39
C GLU A 53 -3.28 -14.73 9.59
N GLU A 54 -2.67 -15.47 10.54
CA GLU A 54 -2.10 -14.90 11.77
C GLU A 54 -1.05 -13.80 11.51
N GLY A 55 -0.50 -13.74 10.29
CA GLY A 55 0.41 -12.70 9.84
C GLY A 55 -0.24 -11.49 9.17
N GLY A 56 -1.44 -11.56 8.61
CA GLY A 56 -1.97 -10.51 7.74
C GLY A 56 -1.27 -10.43 6.37
N GLY A 57 -1.11 -9.22 5.84
CA GLY A 57 -0.46 -8.94 4.56
C GLY A 57 -1.38 -8.99 3.34
N LEU A 58 -1.06 -8.20 2.33
CA LEU A 58 -1.81 -8.07 1.08
C LEU A 58 -1.59 -9.29 0.17
N LEU A 59 -2.69 -9.91 -0.26
CA LEU A 59 -2.69 -10.93 -1.31
C LEU A 59 -2.24 -10.32 -2.64
N TYR A 60 -1.57 -11.11 -3.47
CA TYR A 60 -1.05 -10.64 -4.75
C TYR A 60 -2.16 -10.46 -5.79
N PHE A 61 -3.09 -11.41 -5.87
CA PHE A 61 -4.24 -11.34 -6.77
C PHE A 61 -5.53 -11.73 -6.06
N MET A 62 -6.64 -11.19 -6.58
CA MET A 62 -8.00 -11.50 -6.14
C MET A 62 -8.95 -11.48 -7.32
N ASP A 63 -9.99 -12.28 -7.21
CA ASP A 63 -11.15 -12.21 -8.08
C ASP A 63 -12.19 -11.23 -7.53
N VAL A 64 -12.83 -10.45 -8.40
CA VAL A 64 -13.79 -9.41 -7.99
C VAL A 64 -15.07 -9.99 -7.38
N ASP A 65 -15.47 -11.18 -7.83
CA ASP A 65 -16.66 -11.90 -7.37
C ASP A 65 -16.31 -12.92 -6.27
N GLY A 66 -15.03 -13.03 -5.89
CA GLY A 66 -14.55 -13.92 -4.84
C GLY A 66 -14.33 -15.36 -5.28
N TYR A 67 -14.29 -15.64 -6.58
CA TYR A 67 -13.87 -16.95 -7.09
C TYR A 67 -12.37 -17.19 -6.89
N SER A 68 -11.92 -18.43 -7.14
CA SER A 68 -10.49 -18.74 -7.13
C SER A 68 -9.78 -18.03 -8.28
N PRO A 69 -8.74 -17.21 -8.01
CA PRO A 69 -7.91 -16.66 -9.07
C PRO A 69 -7.20 -17.75 -9.87
N THR A 70 -6.84 -17.46 -11.12
CA THR A 70 -6.15 -18.41 -12.01
C THR A 70 -4.63 -18.41 -11.85
N GLN A 71 -4.05 -17.31 -11.36
CA GLN A 71 -2.62 -17.18 -11.13
C GLN A 71 -2.21 -18.07 -9.94
N LEU A 72 -1.20 -18.91 -10.10
CA LEU A 72 -0.78 -19.85 -9.05
C LEU A 72 -0.25 -19.12 -7.81
N GLU A 73 0.34 -17.96 -8.02
CA GLU A 73 0.92 -17.08 -7.01
C GLU A 73 -0.09 -16.12 -6.36
N TRP A 74 -1.39 -16.23 -6.65
CA TRP A 74 -2.41 -15.27 -6.20
C TRP A 74 -2.39 -14.99 -4.69
N SER A 75 -2.06 -16.01 -3.90
CA SER A 75 -2.07 -15.92 -2.43
C SER A 75 -0.73 -15.49 -1.83
N MET A 76 0.30 -15.31 -2.64
CA MET A 76 1.60 -14.85 -2.19
C MET A 76 1.55 -13.42 -1.66
N LYS A 77 2.50 -13.07 -0.80
CA LYS A 77 2.68 -11.71 -0.28
C LYS A 77 3.96 -11.16 -0.88
N LEU A 78 3.84 -10.19 -1.78
CA LEU A 78 4.99 -9.55 -2.44
C LEU A 78 5.38 -8.26 -1.72
N TRP A 79 6.64 -7.84 -1.81
CA TRP A 79 7.12 -6.61 -1.16
C TRP A 79 6.45 -5.35 -1.73
N TRP A 80 6.34 -5.26 -3.06
CA TRP A 80 5.96 -4.00 -3.71
C TRP A 80 4.52 -3.54 -3.41
N PRO A 81 3.48 -4.40 -3.31
CA PRO A 81 2.15 -3.94 -2.92
C PRO A 81 2.13 -3.34 -1.51
N HIS A 82 3.01 -3.83 -0.63
CA HIS A 82 3.15 -3.30 0.72
C HIS A 82 3.89 -1.95 0.72
N CYS A 83 4.95 -1.79 -0.09
CA CYS A 83 5.59 -0.49 -0.31
C CYS A 83 4.57 0.56 -0.78
N GLU A 84 3.77 0.22 -1.79
CA GLU A 84 2.75 1.11 -2.33
C GLU A 84 1.65 1.43 -1.31
N ALA A 85 1.26 0.47 -0.47
CA ALA A 85 0.28 0.70 0.59
C ALA A 85 0.82 1.64 1.68
N LEU A 86 2.08 1.48 2.10
CA LEU A 86 2.74 2.41 3.04
C LEU A 86 2.70 3.84 2.51
N VAL A 87 3.14 3.96 1.28
CA VAL A 87 3.20 5.22 0.57
C VAL A 87 1.77 5.81 0.46
N ALA A 88 0.77 5.04 0.02
CA ALA A 88 -0.64 5.43 -0.03
C ALA A 88 -1.22 5.93 1.28
N TYR A 89 -1.11 5.15 2.34
CA TYR A 89 -1.68 5.52 3.64
C TYR A 89 -0.94 6.70 4.28
N SER A 90 0.35 6.89 3.99
CA SER A 90 1.09 8.08 4.44
C SER A 90 0.54 9.37 3.81
N LEU A 91 0.25 9.39 2.50
CA LEU A 91 -0.35 10.57 1.86
C LEU A 91 -1.80 10.77 2.25
N LEU A 92 -2.56 9.70 2.36
CA LEU A 92 -3.94 9.78 2.85
C LEU A 92 -3.98 10.45 4.22
N TYR A 93 -3.17 9.99 5.18
CA TYR A 93 -3.11 10.62 6.50
C TYR A 93 -2.63 12.08 6.42
N ARG A 94 -1.63 12.39 5.59
CA ARG A 94 -1.16 13.76 5.40
C ARG A 94 -2.27 14.68 4.88
N HIS A 95 -3.10 14.19 3.96
CA HIS A 95 -4.15 14.97 3.30
C HIS A 95 -5.40 15.09 4.18
N THR A 96 -5.92 13.97 4.69
CA THR A 96 -7.20 13.96 5.41
C THR A 96 -7.05 14.24 6.91
N ARG A 97 -5.85 14.02 7.48
CA ARG A 97 -5.58 13.99 8.93
C ARG A 97 -6.46 13.00 9.70
N ASP A 98 -7.04 12.01 9.01
CA ASP A 98 -7.82 10.95 9.62
C ASP A 98 -6.89 9.88 10.22
N TYR A 99 -6.94 9.73 11.54
CA TYR A 99 -6.14 8.76 12.28
C TYR A 99 -6.40 7.29 11.87
N ARG A 100 -7.52 6.97 11.23
CA ARG A 100 -7.75 5.63 10.66
C ARG A 100 -6.67 5.29 9.63
N HIS A 101 -6.27 6.24 8.79
CA HIS A 101 -5.24 6.03 7.77
C HIS A 101 -3.85 5.86 8.40
N LEU A 102 -3.56 6.60 9.47
CA LEU A 102 -2.32 6.40 10.23
C LEU A 102 -2.27 5.01 10.87
N ARG A 103 -3.38 4.52 11.44
CA ARG A 103 -3.44 3.17 12.00
C ARG A 103 -3.18 2.11 10.93
N THR A 104 -3.78 2.25 9.75
CA THR A 104 -3.52 1.33 8.64
C THR A 104 -2.09 1.42 8.16
N PHE A 105 -1.50 2.62 8.08
CA PHE A 105 -0.07 2.78 7.76
C PHE A 105 0.82 1.99 8.74
N LEU A 106 0.60 2.15 10.04
CA LEU A 106 1.37 1.45 11.08
C LEU A 106 1.19 -0.06 10.97
N GLN A 107 -0.04 -0.54 10.75
CA GLN A 107 -0.32 -1.96 10.54
C GLN A 107 0.45 -2.54 9.34
N VAL A 108 0.47 -1.83 8.21
CA VAL A 108 1.24 -2.25 7.03
C VAL A 108 2.74 -2.21 7.34
N MET A 109 3.22 -1.19 8.06
CA MET A 109 4.63 -1.00 8.36
C MET A 109 5.16 -2.11 9.26
N ASP A 110 4.43 -2.43 10.32
CA ASP A 110 4.78 -3.50 11.25
C ASP A 110 4.87 -4.85 10.53
N TYR A 111 3.89 -5.15 9.66
CA TYR A 111 3.94 -6.35 8.82
C TYR A 111 5.15 -6.34 7.88
N THR A 112 5.35 -5.23 7.18
CA THR A 112 6.33 -5.14 6.10
C THR A 112 7.75 -5.30 6.65
N LEU A 113 8.07 -4.56 7.71
CA LEU A 113 9.37 -4.64 8.36
C LEU A 113 9.57 -6.00 9.04
N GLY A 114 8.53 -6.54 9.69
CA GLY A 114 8.61 -7.83 10.37
C GLY A 114 8.75 -9.05 9.45
N LYS A 115 8.28 -8.97 8.19
CA LYS A 115 8.23 -10.11 7.28
C LYS A 115 9.19 -10.04 6.10
N PHE A 116 9.43 -8.87 5.53
CA PHE A 116 10.27 -8.74 4.33
C PHE A 116 11.71 -8.34 4.66
N SER A 117 11.99 -7.64 5.75
CA SER A 117 13.34 -7.16 6.04
C SER A 117 14.29 -8.31 6.33
N ASP A 118 15.48 -8.27 5.72
CA ASP A 118 16.59 -9.17 6.06
C ASP A 118 17.64 -8.41 6.89
N PRO A 119 17.68 -8.61 8.21
CA PRO A 119 18.65 -7.94 9.08
C PRO A 119 20.09 -8.46 8.90
N GLU A 120 20.29 -9.62 8.27
CA GLU A 120 21.63 -10.22 8.12
C GLU A 120 22.37 -9.63 6.91
N HIS A 121 21.69 -9.48 5.78
CA HIS A 121 22.32 -9.04 4.53
C HIS A 121 21.85 -7.65 4.05
N GLY A 122 20.94 -7.00 4.78
CA GLY A 122 20.25 -5.81 4.33
C GLY A 122 19.27 -6.10 3.18
N GLU A 123 18.56 -5.08 2.71
CA GLU A 123 17.49 -5.22 1.72
C GLU A 123 16.31 -6.09 2.18
N TRP A 124 15.25 -6.09 1.38
CA TRP A 124 14.05 -6.88 1.63
C TRP A 124 14.01 -8.13 0.75
N PHE A 125 13.47 -9.23 1.28
CA PHE A 125 12.96 -10.32 0.46
C PHE A 125 11.80 -9.80 -0.40
N GLY A 126 11.69 -10.28 -1.63
CA GLY A 126 10.59 -9.89 -2.51
C GLY A 126 9.32 -10.69 -2.28
N TYR A 127 9.45 -11.97 -1.91
CA TYR A 127 8.37 -12.92 -2.14
C TYR A 127 8.20 -13.84 -0.95
N LEU A 128 7.01 -13.78 -0.36
CA LEU A 128 6.60 -14.65 0.73
C LEU A 128 5.44 -15.54 0.27
N ASP A 129 5.35 -16.73 0.86
CA ASP A 129 4.13 -17.53 0.76
C ASP A 129 2.97 -16.86 1.52
N ARG A 130 1.76 -17.44 1.43
CA ARG A 130 0.57 -16.87 2.07
C ARG A 130 0.73 -16.69 3.59
N ALA A 131 1.45 -17.62 4.24
CA ALA A 131 1.74 -17.60 5.67
C ALA A 131 2.83 -16.57 6.06
N GLY A 132 3.39 -15.84 5.09
CA GLY A 132 4.41 -14.84 5.31
C GLY A 132 5.80 -15.42 5.54
N ARG A 133 6.08 -16.65 5.06
CA ARG A 133 7.42 -17.25 5.08
C ARG A 133 8.14 -16.96 3.77
N VAL A 134 9.46 -16.74 3.84
CA VAL A 134 10.28 -16.43 2.67
C VAL A 134 10.22 -17.55 1.64
N SER A 135 9.69 -17.25 0.45
CA SER A 135 9.54 -18.18 -0.67
C SER A 135 10.74 -18.10 -1.62
N GLN A 136 11.19 -16.88 -1.93
CA GLN A 136 12.38 -16.62 -2.74
C GLN A 136 13.38 -15.74 -1.98
N ARG A 137 14.63 -16.20 -1.90
CA ARG A 137 15.69 -15.55 -1.11
C ARG A 137 16.50 -14.48 -1.86
N PHE A 138 16.35 -14.38 -3.19
CA PHE A 138 17.08 -13.38 -3.96
C PHE A 138 16.61 -11.96 -3.59
N LYS A 139 17.55 -11.01 -3.54
CA LYS A 139 17.26 -9.60 -3.20
C LYS A 139 17.00 -8.73 -4.41
N GLY A 140 17.32 -9.23 -5.59
CA GLY A 140 17.00 -8.63 -6.88
C GLY A 140 16.84 -9.72 -7.93
N GLY A 141 16.03 -9.45 -8.94
CA GLY A 141 15.71 -10.37 -10.02
C GLY A 141 15.03 -9.64 -11.18
N PRO A 142 14.43 -10.36 -12.14
CA PRO A 142 13.81 -9.75 -13.32
C PRO A 142 12.76 -8.67 -12.98
N TYR A 143 12.11 -8.78 -11.82
CA TYR A 143 11.03 -7.90 -11.40
C TYR A 143 11.27 -7.20 -10.04
N LYS A 144 12.39 -7.47 -9.36
CA LYS A 144 12.79 -6.76 -8.13
C LYS A 144 14.13 -6.06 -8.34
N GLY A 145 14.15 -4.74 -8.14
CA GLY A 145 15.34 -3.91 -8.19
C GLY A 145 15.26 -2.77 -7.18
N CYS A 146 16.17 -1.81 -7.28
CA CYS A 146 16.19 -0.61 -6.44
C CYS A 146 15.16 0.41 -6.94
N PHE A 147 13.88 0.21 -6.60
CA PHE A 147 12.79 1.10 -7.04
C PHE A 147 11.66 1.22 -6.00
N HIS A 148 10.84 0.18 -5.87
CA HIS A 148 9.79 0.09 -4.82
C HIS A 148 10.42 -0.16 -3.46
#